data_AF-A0A072P1M4-F1
#
_entry.id   AF-A0A072P1M4-F1
#
_cell.length_a   1.000
_cell.length_b   1.000
_cell.length_c   1.000
_cell.angle_alpha   90.00
_cell.angle_beta   90.00
_cell.angle_gamma   90.00
#
_symmetry.space_group_name_H-M   'P 1'
#
loop_
_entity.id
_entity.type
_entity.pdbx_description
1 polymer ?
#
loop_
_entity_poly.entity_id
_entity_poly.type
_entity_poly.pdbx_seq_one_letter_code
_entity_poly.pdbx_strand_id
1 'polypeptide(L)'
;PSFAASKSISILVGPDRSRYTAHKELLVRKCPCFANCLVSGMKEELDDEIAFPDDTCIAFDLFFLWIYSGEVPQVDTHEQVPPAMEAWMLADKFRM
;
A
#
# COMPACT_ATOMS: atom_id res chain seq x y z
N PRO A 1 -6.63 -8.31 18.56
CA PRO A 1 -5.29 -7.70 18.76
C PRO A 1 -5.34 -6.21 18.42
N SER A 2 -4.86 -5.33 19.32
CA SER A 2 -4.85 -3.88 19.10
C SER A 2 -3.66 -3.49 18.21
N PHE A 3 -3.91 -2.79 17.10
CA PHE A 3 -2.87 -2.33 16.17
C PHE A 3 -1.91 -1.30 16.79
N ALA A 4 -2.29 -0.69 17.92
CA ALA A 4 -1.54 0.38 18.57
C ALA A 4 -0.14 -0.03 19.07
N ALA A 5 0.14 -1.33 19.18
CA ALA A 5 1.45 -1.85 19.57
C ALA A 5 2.29 -2.35 18.37
N SER A 6 1.78 -2.29 17.14
CA SER A 6 2.45 -2.84 15.94
C SER A 6 3.47 -1.85 15.37
N LYS A 7 4.62 -2.37 14.90
CA LYS A 7 5.68 -1.58 14.25
C LYS A 7 5.13 -0.92 12.99
N SER A 8 5.37 0.38 12.83
CA SER A 8 5.01 1.12 11.62
C SER A 8 6.13 1.05 10.60
N ILE A 9 5.77 1.03 9.31
CA ILE A 9 6.71 1.18 8.19
C ILE A 9 6.39 2.47 7.41
N SER A 10 7.40 2.99 6.74
CA SER A 10 7.26 4.10 5.80
C SER A 10 7.09 3.57 4.38
N ILE A 11 6.18 4.15 3.62
CA ILE A 11 6.01 3.87 2.20
C ILE A 11 6.19 5.16 1.43
N LEU A 12 7.08 5.18 0.44
CA LEU A 12 7.37 6.34 -0.40
C LEU A 12 6.74 6.12 -1.78
N VAL A 13 5.89 7.02 -2.24
CA VAL A 13 5.17 6.88 -3.52
C VAL A 13 5.47 8.03 -4.45
N GLY A 14 5.60 7.70 -5.73
CA GLY A 14 5.81 8.63 -6.82
C GLY A 14 7.22 9.24 -6.86
N PRO A 15 7.49 10.09 -7.87
CA PRO A 15 8.80 10.69 -8.08
C PRO A 15 9.23 11.60 -6.93
N ASP A 16 8.26 12.25 -6.29
CA ASP A 16 8.49 13.15 -5.16
C ASP A 16 8.64 12.43 -3.81
N ARG A 17 8.56 11.09 -3.80
CA ARG A 17 8.68 10.25 -2.60
C ARG A 17 7.73 10.67 -1.48
N SER A 18 6.46 10.84 -1.82
CA SER A 18 5.41 11.15 -0.84
C SER A 18 5.34 10.06 0.22
N ARG A 19 5.44 10.42 1.50
CA ARG A 19 5.56 9.47 2.62
C ARG A 19 4.20 9.11 3.22
N TYR A 20 3.93 7.82 3.26
CA TYR A 20 2.81 7.18 3.94
C TYR A 20 3.34 6.38 5.13
N THR A 21 2.53 6.24 6.17
CA THR A 21 2.87 5.41 7.33
C THR A 21 1.81 4.33 7.51
N ALA A 22 2.25 3.09 7.64
CA ALA A 22 1.36 1.94 7.71
C ALA A 22 1.76 0.98 8.82
N HIS A 23 0.78 0.28 9.39
CA HIS A 23 1.05 -0.80 10.34
C HIS A 23 1.58 -2.04 9.61
N LYS A 24 2.80 -2.48 9.93
CA LYS A 24 3.46 -3.64 9.30
C LYS A 24 2.58 -4.89 9.33
N GLU A 25 1.99 -5.16 10.50
CA GLU A 25 1.13 -6.34 10.69
C GLU A 25 -0.13 -6.30 9.82
N LEU A 26 -0.72 -5.12 9.62
CA LEU A 26 -1.90 -4.97 8.75
C LEU A 26 -1.53 -5.29 7.31
N LEU A 27 -0.44 -4.73 6.79
CA LEU A 27 0.03 -4.96 5.43
C LEU A 27 0.36 -6.42 5.18
N VAL A 28 1.14 -7.04 6.07
CA VAL A 28 1.50 -8.46 5.95
C VAL A 28 0.25 -9.36 5.96
N ARG A 29 -0.74 -9.04 6.79
CA ARG A 29 -1.98 -9.82 6.88
C ARG A 29 -2.91 -9.65 5.68
N LYS A 30 -2.99 -8.43 5.12
CA LYS A 30 -3.88 -8.10 4.00
C LYS A 30 -3.24 -8.35 2.63
N CYS A 31 -1.91 -8.32 2.56
CA CYS A 31 -1.16 -8.38 1.32
C CYS A 31 0.03 -9.35 1.50
N PRO A 32 -0.11 -10.64 1.15
CA PRO A 32 0.93 -11.64 1.36
C PRO A 32 2.29 -11.29 0.72
N CYS A 33 2.29 -10.52 -0.38
CA CYS A 33 3.52 -10.03 -1.00
C CYS A 33 4.38 -9.16 -0.05
N PHE A 34 3.75 -8.36 0.81
CA PHE A 34 4.46 -7.56 1.81
C PHE A 34 5.09 -8.42 2.91
N ALA A 35 4.57 -9.63 3.17
CA ALA A 35 5.24 -10.59 4.05
C ALA A 35 6.65 -10.93 3.54
N ASN A 36 6.76 -11.16 2.22
CA ASN A 36 8.03 -11.48 1.59
C ASN A 36 9.00 -10.30 1.56
N CYS A 37 8.53 -9.06 1.46
CA CYS A 37 9.41 -7.89 1.48
C CYS A 37 9.79 -7.47 2.91
N LEU A 38 8.89 -7.62 3.88
CA LEU A 38 9.05 -7.05 5.22
C LEU A 38 9.46 -8.06 6.30
N VAL A 39 9.48 -9.37 6.02
CA VAL A 39 9.76 -10.42 7.03
C VAL A 39 10.93 -11.32 6.64
N SER A 40 11.48 -11.16 5.43
CA SER A 40 12.49 -12.07 4.87
C SER A 40 13.94 -11.62 5.07
N GLY A 41 14.20 -10.56 5.83
CA GLY A 41 15.53 -9.96 6.01
C GLY A 41 16.02 -9.13 4.81
N MET A 42 15.12 -8.76 3.89
CA MET A 42 15.44 -7.86 2.78
C MET A 42 15.67 -6.41 3.27
N LYS A 43 16.25 -5.58 2.41
CA LYS A 43 16.63 -4.20 2.73
C LYS A 43 15.45 -3.39 3.30
N GLU A 44 14.26 -3.64 2.79
CA GLU A 44 13.00 -3.01 3.21
C GLU A 44 12.63 -3.35 4.67
N GLU A 45 13.01 -4.52 5.18
CA GLU A 45 12.85 -4.85 6.61
C GLU A 45 13.86 -4.11 7.49
N LEU A 46 15.08 -3.92 6.99
CA LEU A 46 16.16 -3.24 7.72
C LEU A 46 15.94 -1.73 7.79
N ASP A 47 15.46 -1.14 6.70
CA ASP A 47 15.24 0.31 6.58
C ASP A 47 13.83 0.73 7.06
N ASP A 48 12.94 -0.23 7.38
CA ASP A 48 11.51 -0.01 7.67
C ASP A 48 10.82 0.87 6.60
N GLU A 49 11.28 0.78 5.36
CA GLU A 49 10.88 1.66 4.26
C GLU A 49 10.68 0.87 2.96
N ILE A 50 9.59 1.15 2.24
CA ILE A 50 9.29 0.62 0.91
C ILE A 50 9.08 1.79 -0.04
N ALA A 51 9.54 1.69 -1.30
CA ALA A 51 9.35 2.73 -2.31
C ALA A 51 8.64 2.22 -3.57
N PHE A 52 7.72 3.04 -4.08
CA PHE A 52 6.92 2.85 -5.29
C PHE A 52 7.08 4.08 -6.21
N PRO A 53 8.25 4.27 -6.84
CA PRO A 53 8.57 5.49 -7.58
C PRO A 53 7.74 5.67 -8.86
N ASP A 54 7.27 4.57 -9.45
CA ASP A 54 6.53 4.55 -10.72
C ASP A 54 5.00 4.69 -10.53
N ASP A 55 4.53 4.58 -9.28
CA ASP A 55 3.11 4.60 -8.94
C ASP A 55 2.65 6.02 -8.54
N THR A 56 1.39 6.37 -8.79
CA THR A 56 0.86 7.70 -8.47
C THR A 56 0.31 7.76 -7.04
N CYS A 57 0.45 8.91 -6.37
CA CYS A 57 -0.12 9.11 -5.03
C CYS A 57 -1.64 8.90 -5.02
N ILE A 58 -2.35 9.34 -6.06
CA ILE A 58 -3.81 9.25 -6.15
C ILE A 58 -4.25 7.78 -6.21
N ALA A 59 -3.61 6.97 -7.06
CA ALA A 59 -3.90 5.53 -7.11
C ALA A 59 -3.53 4.84 -5.80
N PHE A 60 -2.41 5.23 -5.19
CA PHE A 60 -1.97 4.66 -3.94
C PHE A 60 -2.92 5.00 -2.78
N ASP A 61 -3.48 6.21 -2.71
CA ASP A 61 -4.49 6.58 -1.71
C ASP A 61 -5.70 5.65 -1.75
N LEU A 62 -6.20 5.36 -2.95
CA LEU A 62 -7.33 4.46 -3.17
C LEU A 62 -6.98 3.01 -2.79
N PHE A 63 -5.80 2.54 -3.20
CA PHE A 63 -5.29 1.22 -2.83
C PHE A 63 -5.09 1.10 -1.31
N PHE A 64 -4.55 2.12 -0.66
CA PHE A 64 -4.29 2.16 0.76
C PHE A 64 -5.59 2.18 1.56
N LEU A 65 -6.58 2.96 1.12
CA LEU A 65 -7.93 2.93 1.68
C LEU A 65 -8.51 1.51 1.61
N TRP A 66 -8.39 0.84 0.45
CA TRP A 66 -8.88 -0.51 0.26
C TRP A 66 -8.20 -1.52 1.20
N ILE A 67 -6.89 -1.43 1.43
CA ILE A 67 -6.19 -2.28 2.42
C ILE A 67 -6.81 -2.15 3.82
N TYR A 68 -7.08 -0.91 4.24
CA TYR A 68 -7.57 -0.62 5.58
C TYR A 68 -9.05 -0.93 5.76
N SER A 69 -9.90 -0.54 4.80
CA SER A 69 -11.35 -0.76 4.87
C SER A 69 -11.76 -2.18 4.48
N GLY A 70 -11.02 -2.82 3.57
CA GLY A 70 -11.44 -4.03 2.88
C GLY A 70 -12.49 -3.79 1.79
N GLU A 71 -12.81 -2.53 1.49
CA GLU A 71 -13.80 -2.13 0.50
C GLU A 71 -13.14 -1.53 -0.75
N VAL A 72 -13.59 -1.96 -1.92
CA VAL A 72 -13.15 -1.42 -3.21
C VAL A 72 -13.67 0.01 -3.36
N PRO A 73 -12.87 0.98 -3.83
CA PRO A 73 -13.33 2.32 -4.11
C PRO A 73 -14.54 2.32 -5.07
N GLN A 74 -15.58 3.06 -4.72
CA GLN A 74 -16.69 3.35 -5.62
C GLN A 74 -16.21 4.30 -6.73
N VAL A 75 -16.70 4.08 -7.96
CA VAL A 75 -16.38 4.91 -9.12
C VAL A 75 -17.69 5.46 -9.65
N ASP A 76 -17.97 6.72 -9.31
CA ASP A 76 -19.21 7.42 -9.64
C ASP A 76 -19.07 8.32 -10.87
N THR A 77 -17.84 8.74 -11.19
CA THR A 77 -17.56 9.64 -12.32
C THR A 77 -16.47 9.11 -13.24
N HIS A 78 -16.48 9.55 -14.50
CA HIS A 78 -15.47 9.17 -15.49
C HIS A 78 -14.05 9.61 -15.09
N GLU A 79 -13.92 10.72 -14.36
CA GLU A 79 -12.62 11.23 -13.88
C GLU A 79 -11.99 10.33 -12.81
N GLN A 80 -12.80 9.54 -12.10
CA GLN A 80 -12.33 8.59 -11.09
C GLN A 80 -11.87 7.26 -11.70
N VAL A 81 -12.21 6.98 -12.97
CA VAL A 81 -11.88 5.71 -13.63
C VAL A 81 -10.36 5.49 -13.72
N PRO A 82 -9.52 6.44 -14.19
CA PRO A 82 -8.08 6.21 -14.28
C PRO A 82 -7.41 5.87 -12.95
N PRO A 83 -7.55 6.65 -11.85
CA PRO A 83 -6.90 6.32 -10.59
C PRO A 83 -7.47 5.06 -9.94
N ALA A 84 -8.77 4.78 -10.12
CA ALA A 84 -9.34 3.51 -9.67
C ALA A 84 -8.69 2.34 -10.42
N MET A 85 -8.57 2.41 -11.75
CA MET A 85 -7.93 1.37 -12.55
C MET A 85 -6.46 1.16 -12.15
N GLU A 86 -5.72 2.23 -11.88
CA GLU A 86 -4.36 2.14 -11.33
C GLU A 86 -4.32 1.47 -9.95
N ALA A 87 -5.26 1.81 -9.05
CA ALA A 87 -5.39 1.14 -7.76
C ALA A 87 -5.72 -0.35 -7.89
N TRP A 88 -6.53 -0.72 -8.88
CA TRP A 88 -6.82 -2.12 -9.23
C TRP A 88 -5.58 -2.86 -9.75
N MET A 89 -4.76 -2.21 -10.59
CA MET A 89 -3.48 -2.79 -11.03
C MET A 89 -2.51 -2.97 -9.86
N LEU A 90 -2.47 -2.03 -8.91
CA LEU A 90 -1.73 -2.17 -7.66
C LEU A 90 -2.22 -3.37 -6.85
N ALA A 91 -3.54 -3.52 -6.67
CA ALA A 91 -4.12 -4.65 -5.95
C ALA A 91 -3.71 -5.99 -6.57
N ASP A 92 -3.80 -6.13 -7.91
CA ASP A 92 -3.36 -7.34 -8.61
C ASP A 92 -1.85 -7.62 -8.43
N LYS A 93 -1.01 -6.58 -8.55
CA LYS A 93 0.45 -6.64 -8.29
C LYS A 93 0.75 -7.16 -6.88
N PHE A 94 -0.07 -6.80 -5.88
CA PHE A 94 0.08 -7.24 -4.49
C PHE A 94 -0.74 -8.48 -4.13
N ARG A 95 -1.41 -9.12 -5.11
CA ARG A 95 -2.23 -10.32 -4.93
C ARG A 95 -3.34 -10.14 -3.89
N MET A 96 -4.00 -8.98 -3.91
CA MET A 96 -5.20 -8.69 -3.12
C MET A 96 -6.48 -9.03 -3.87
#